data_AF-A0A1A9USI0-F1
#
_entry.id   AF-A0A1A9USI0-F1
#
_cell.length_a   1.000
_cell.length_b   1.000
_cell.length_c   1.000
_cell.angle_alpha   90.00
_cell.angle_beta   90.00
_cell.angle_gamma   90.00
#
_symmetry.space_group_name_H-M   'P 1'
#
loop_
_entity.id
_entity.type
_entity.pdbx_description
1 polymer ?
#
loop_
_entity_poly.entity_id
_entity_poly.type
_entity_poly.pdbx_seq_one_letter_code
_entity_poly.pdbx_strand_id
1 'polypeptide(L)'
;MNPLLEQSEHLLALKVEGVSVKADLQSNSTRISLPMHENKSKPATLAPDETLDDVIRYEVKEIGTHVLVCEVNYVTLAGIAQYFRKFFKFQVLKPLDVTTKFYNAEMDEIYLEAQIQNITTGPFCLEKVELDSSEQYTVTALNTLPNGESVFTSKNMLQPKNSCQFLYCIKPKPEIAKDINLLRMANNVGKLDIVWRSNLGEKGRLQTSPLQRLPFEYKDVRLEIIEALNIVKIGEPFTFLCRITNTTDRPMDLIVKLPTVLDFNCPYTGSTEFCLGPVDPTQQKEFPLTIFPTKLGLIKVSPLIFINTLKQEQYTIAKVVNVFVVDDDYHEDEAFQMNKFVRYDSASKPQYEDQSLQLQVV
;
A
#
# COMPACT_ATOMS: atom_id res chain seq x y z
N MET A 1 -47.78 -47.84 30.16
CA MET A 1 -47.60 -47.60 28.71
C MET A 1 -48.89 -47.04 28.17
N ASN A 2 -48.89 -45.77 27.77
CA ASN A 2 -49.84 -45.32 26.76
C ASN A 2 -49.01 -44.66 25.64
N PRO A 3 -48.45 -45.46 24.72
CA PRO A 3 -47.55 -44.96 23.66
C PRO A 3 -48.28 -44.15 22.58
N LEU A 4 -49.58 -43.93 22.73
CA LEU A 4 -50.45 -43.31 21.73
C LEU A 4 -50.60 -41.80 21.89
N LEU A 5 -50.08 -41.19 22.97
CA LEU A 5 -50.11 -39.74 23.19
C LEU A 5 -48.79 -39.03 22.82
N GLU A 6 -47.68 -39.75 22.70
CA GLU A 6 -46.43 -39.20 22.12
C GLU A 6 -46.40 -39.27 20.58
N GLN A 7 -47.39 -39.92 19.95
CA GLN A 7 -47.51 -40.00 18.50
C GLN A 7 -48.36 -38.87 17.88
N SER A 8 -48.95 -37.98 18.69
CA SER A 8 -49.77 -36.86 18.19
C SER A 8 -49.03 -35.53 18.04
N GLU A 9 -47.71 -35.49 18.24
CA GLU A 9 -46.86 -34.33 17.96
C GLU A 9 -45.86 -34.54 16.80
N HIS A 10 -45.98 -35.65 16.06
CA HIS A 10 -45.60 -35.61 14.65
C HIS A 10 -46.71 -34.88 13.89
N LEU A 11 -46.75 -33.55 14.04
CA LEU A 11 -47.34 -32.68 13.03
C LEU A 11 -46.84 -33.22 11.69
N LEU A 12 -47.77 -33.75 10.89
CA LEU A 12 -47.50 -34.15 9.51
C LEU A 12 -46.71 -33.01 8.90
N ALA A 13 -45.42 -33.22 8.68
CA ALA A 13 -44.64 -32.28 7.91
C ALA A 13 -45.28 -32.33 6.53
N LEU A 14 -46.03 -31.28 6.19
CA LEU A 14 -46.75 -31.18 4.95
C LEU A 14 -45.95 -30.27 4.04
N LYS A 15 -45.88 -30.68 2.77
CA LYS A 15 -45.29 -29.91 1.68
C LYS A 15 -45.83 -28.48 1.67
N VAL A 16 -44.97 -27.49 1.42
CA VAL A 16 -45.36 -26.08 1.30
C VAL A 16 -45.10 -25.58 -0.11
N GLU A 17 -45.94 -24.67 -0.58
CA GLU A 17 -45.88 -24.13 -1.94
C GLU A 17 -45.67 -22.62 -1.92
N GLY A 18 -45.15 -22.06 -3.02
CA GLY A 18 -44.96 -20.62 -3.12
C GLY A 18 -43.93 -20.05 -2.16
N VAL A 19 -42.92 -20.85 -1.77
CA VAL A 19 -41.88 -20.41 -0.84
C VAL A 19 -41.08 -19.30 -1.48
N SER A 20 -41.06 -18.15 -0.81
CA SER A 20 -40.31 -16.96 -1.19
C SER A 20 -39.57 -16.44 0.03
N VAL A 21 -38.27 -16.21 -0.13
CA VAL A 21 -37.42 -15.61 0.89
C VAL A 21 -36.93 -14.27 0.36
N LYS A 22 -37.03 -13.25 1.20
CA LYS A 22 -36.48 -11.92 0.96
C LYS A 22 -35.47 -11.62 2.06
N ALA A 23 -34.30 -11.12 1.68
CA ALA A 23 -33.27 -10.71 2.62
C ALA A 23 -33.01 -9.20 2.48
N ASP A 24 -33.08 -8.48 3.59
CA ASP A 24 -32.68 -7.07 3.68
C ASP A 24 -31.49 -6.95 4.64
N LEU A 25 -30.47 -6.19 4.27
CA LEU A 25 -29.41 -5.77 5.18
C LEU A 25 -29.74 -4.38 5.73
N GLN A 26 -29.84 -4.27 7.05
CA GLN A 26 -30.10 -3.01 7.74
C GLN A 26 -28.88 -2.57 8.55
N SER A 27 -28.44 -1.33 8.35
CA SER A 27 -27.47 -0.62 9.19
C SER A 27 -28.16 0.48 9.99
N ASN A 28 -27.39 1.31 10.70
CA ASN A 28 -27.93 2.49 11.40
C ASN A 28 -28.46 3.57 10.43
N SER A 29 -27.93 3.62 9.22
CA SER A 29 -28.19 4.67 8.22
C SER A 29 -28.94 4.17 6.99
N THR A 30 -28.87 2.88 6.68
CA THR A 30 -29.38 2.34 5.41
C THR A 30 -30.13 1.02 5.59
N ARG A 31 -31.07 0.75 4.68
CA ARG A 31 -31.69 -0.58 4.52
C ARG A 31 -31.67 -0.93 3.04
N ILE A 32 -31.07 -2.07 2.73
CA ILE A 32 -30.77 -2.48 1.35
C ILE A 32 -31.34 -3.88 1.14
N SER A 33 -32.14 -4.06 0.08
CA SER A 33 -32.60 -5.38 -0.32
C SER A 33 -31.45 -6.13 -0.99
N LEU A 34 -31.15 -7.32 -0.48
CA LEU A 34 -30.12 -8.18 -1.02
C LEU A 34 -30.69 -8.98 -2.20
N PRO A 35 -29.95 -9.10 -3.31
CA PRO A 35 -30.38 -9.94 -4.42
C PRO A 35 -30.38 -11.40 -3.97
N MET A 36 -31.57 -11.99 -3.96
CA MET A 36 -31.77 -13.43 -3.77
C MET A 36 -32.28 -14.02 -5.09
N HIS A 37 -31.93 -15.27 -5.34
CA HIS A 37 -32.46 -16.06 -6.46
C HIS A 37 -32.18 -15.49 -7.86
N GLU A 38 -30.99 -14.93 -8.11
CA GLU A 38 -30.60 -14.35 -9.42
C GLU A 38 -30.81 -15.31 -10.62
N ASN A 39 -31.02 -16.61 -10.40
CA ASN A 39 -31.26 -17.61 -11.45
C ASN A 39 -32.48 -18.56 -11.22
N LYS A 40 -33.40 -18.26 -10.30
CA LYS A 40 -34.56 -19.15 -10.02
C LYS A 40 -35.88 -18.38 -10.21
N SER A 41 -36.52 -18.55 -11.37
CA SER A 41 -37.75 -17.81 -11.74
C SER A 41 -39.06 -18.43 -11.27
N LYS A 42 -39.04 -19.57 -10.56
CA LYS A 42 -40.26 -20.29 -10.16
C LYS A 42 -40.42 -20.30 -8.64
N PRO A 43 -41.65 -20.10 -8.12
CA PRO A 43 -41.93 -20.30 -6.71
C PRO A 43 -41.49 -21.70 -6.29
N ALA A 44 -40.65 -21.77 -5.26
CA ALA A 44 -40.15 -23.04 -4.77
C ALA A 44 -41.24 -23.76 -3.98
N THR A 45 -41.27 -25.07 -4.14
CA THR A 45 -42.17 -25.95 -3.43
C THR A 45 -41.30 -26.92 -2.65
N LEU A 46 -41.44 -26.94 -1.33
CA LEU A 46 -40.55 -27.68 -0.44
C LEU A 46 -41.31 -28.83 0.22
N ALA A 47 -40.76 -30.04 0.11
CA ALA A 47 -41.17 -31.20 0.89
C ALA A 47 -40.67 -31.10 2.34
N PRO A 48 -41.18 -31.95 3.25
CA PRO A 48 -40.59 -32.13 4.58
C PRO A 48 -39.08 -32.32 4.51
N ASP A 49 -38.36 -31.65 5.40
CA ASP A 49 -36.91 -31.70 5.53
C ASP A 49 -36.12 -31.21 4.30
N GLU A 50 -36.79 -30.67 3.27
CA GLU A 50 -36.16 -30.04 2.13
C GLU A 50 -35.75 -28.59 2.46
N THR A 51 -34.56 -28.19 2.00
CA THR A 51 -34.01 -26.85 2.23
C THR A 51 -34.01 -26.02 0.95
N LEU A 52 -34.22 -24.71 1.11
CA LEU A 52 -33.98 -23.73 0.06
C LEU A 52 -32.70 -22.95 0.39
N ASP A 53 -31.61 -23.35 -0.27
CA ASP A 53 -30.31 -22.73 -0.06
C ASP A 53 -30.02 -21.67 -1.12
N ASP A 54 -29.46 -20.54 -0.66
CA ASP A 54 -28.99 -19.44 -1.49
C ASP A 54 -27.73 -18.83 -0.86
N VAL A 55 -26.85 -18.28 -1.70
CA VAL A 55 -25.59 -17.67 -1.25
C VAL A 55 -25.58 -16.21 -1.63
N ILE A 56 -25.71 -15.34 -0.63
CA ILE A 56 -25.68 -13.90 -0.81
C ILE A 56 -24.24 -13.40 -0.68
N ARG A 57 -23.77 -12.65 -1.68
CA ARG A 57 -22.48 -11.95 -1.64
C ARG A 57 -22.71 -10.46 -1.67
N TYR A 58 -22.43 -9.79 -0.55
CA TYR A 58 -22.62 -8.35 -0.43
C TYR A 58 -21.43 -7.71 0.30
N GLU A 59 -20.88 -6.65 -0.28
CA GLU A 59 -19.78 -5.88 0.32
C GLU A 59 -20.33 -4.86 1.31
N VAL A 60 -20.13 -5.12 2.60
CA VAL A 60 -20.58 -4.21 3.66
C VAL A 60 -19.59 -3.06 3.79
N LYS A 61 -20.06 -1.82 3.54
CA LYS A 61 -19.23 -0.61 3.50
C LYS A 61 -19.16 0.12 4.84
N GLU A 62 -20.19 -0.04 5.67
CA GLU A 62 -20.31 0.68 6.94
C GLU A 62 -19.80 -0.18 8.10
N ILE A 63 -19.07 0.45 9.03
CA ILE A 63 -18.64 -0.18 10.28
C ILE A 63 -19.76 0.01 11.31
N GLY A 64 -19.99 -0.98 12.16
CA GLY A 64 -20.97 -0.90 13.23
C GLY A 64 -21.96 -2.06 13.24
N THR A 65 -23.04 -1.87 13.97
CA THR A 65 -24.09 -2.88 14.12
C THR A 65 -24.92 -2.97 12.84
N HIS A 66 -25.07 -4.20 12.34
CA HIS A 66 -25.92 -4.54 11.21
C HIS A 66 -26.92 -5.61 11.62
N VAL A 67 -28.05 -5.66 10.92
CA VAL A 67 -29.08 -6.67 11.08
C VAL A 67 -29.45 -7.22 9.71
N LEU A 68 -29.20 -8.51 9.50
CA LEU A 68 -29.76 -9.23 8.36
C LEU A 68 -31.20 -9.63 8.71
N VAL A 69 -32.15 -9.12 7.94
CA VAL A 69 -33.58 -9.39 8.09
C VAL A 69 -33.99 -10.37 6.99
N CYS A 70 -34.35 -11.59 7.37
CA CYS A 70 -34.86 -12.59 6.44
C CYS A 70 -36.37 -12.74 6.64
N GLU A 71 -37.13 -12.44 5.60
CA GLU A 71 -38.58 -12.56 5.54
C GLU A 71 -38.94 -13.75 4.68
N VAL A 72 -39.75 -14.66 5.21
CA VAL A 72 -40.18 -15.87 4.50
C VAL A 72 -41.69 -15.84 4.36
N ASN A 73 -42.16 -16.05 3.14
CA ASN A 73 -43.56 -16.21 2.78
C ASN A 73 -43.75 -17.58 2.15
N TYR A 74 -44.82 -18.27 2.51
CA TYR A 74 -45.20 -19.54 1.88
C TYR A 74 -46.69 -19.80 2.02
N VAL A 75 -47.20 -20.75 1.26
CA VAL A 75 -48.61 -21.18 1.30
C VAL A 75 -48.64 -22.65 1.72
N THR A 76 -49.46 -22.95 2.72
CA THR A 76 -49.72 -24.32 3.18
C THR A 76 -50.61 -25.06 2.17
N LEU A 77 -50.66 -26.40 2.22
CA LEU A 77 -51.58 -27.20 1.37
C LEU A 77 -53.06 -26.81 1.52
N ALA A 78 -53.45 -26.22 2.65
CA ALA A 78 -54.80 -25.71 2.88
C ALA A 78 -55.06 -24.35 2.17
N GLY A 79 -54.11 -23.83 1.40
CA GLY A 79 -54.20 -22.53 0.75
C GLY A 79 -53.99 -21.34 1.68
N ILE A 80 -53.57 -21.56 2.93
CA ILE A 80 -53.36 -20.50 3.93
C ILE A 80 -51.95 -19.94 3.75
N ALA A 81 -51.86 -18.64 3.47
CA ALA A 81 -50.61 -17.90 3.43
C ALA A 81 -50.02 -17.75 4.85
N GLN A 82 -48.72 -17.99 4.96
CA GLN A 82 -47.94 -17.91 6.18
C GLN A 82 -46.75 -16.99 5.96
N TYR A 83 -46.40 -16.26 7.02
CA TYR A 83 -45.30 -15.30 7.02
C TYR A 83 -44.55 -15.34 8.33
N PHE A 84 -43.23 -15.34 8.26
CA PHE A 84 -42.39 -15.05 9.41
C PHE A 84 -41.15 -14.26 9.00
N ARG A 85 -40.53 -13.62 9.99
CA ARG A 85 -39.26 -12.91 9.82
C ARG A 85 -38.28 -13.27 10.93
N LYS A 86 -37.00 -13.37 10.57
CA LYS A 86 -35.89 -13.54 11.51
C LYS A 86 -34.89 -12.40 11.37
N PHE A 87 -34.31 -12.01 12.50
CA PHE A 87 -33.32 -10.96 12.59
C PHE A 87 -32.00 -11.55 13.06
N PHE A 88 -30.94 -11.35 12.30
CA PHE A 88 -29.59 -11.76 12.65
C PHE A 88 -28.74 -10.50 12.85
N LYS A 89 -28.52 -10.13 14.11
CA LYS A 89 -27.72 -8.97 14.49
C LYS A 89 -26.25 -9.35 14.55
N PHE A 90 -25.39 -8.58 13.89
CA PHE A 90 -23.94 -8.77 13.92
C PHE A 90 -23.20 -7.43 13.92
N GLN A 91 -21.93 -7.48 14.30
CA GLN A 91 -21.06 -6.30 14.35
C GLN A 91 -20.03 -6.37 13.23
N VAL A 92 -19.98 -5.32 12.41
CA VAL A 92 -18.93 -5.13 11.41
C VAL A 92 -17.83 -4.29 12.04
N LEU A 93 -16.61 -4.82 12.04
CA LEU A 93 -15.42 -4.17 12.58
C LEU A 93 -14.45 -3.85 11.44
N LYS A 94 -13.59 -2.86 11.66
CA LYS A 94 -12.50 -2.55 10.73
C LYS A 94 -11.54 -3.76 10.65
N PRO A 95 -11.33 -4.38 9.47
CA PRO A 95 -10.52 -5.59 9.37
C PRO A 95 -9.01 -5.30 9.29
N LEU A 96 -8.65 -4.22 8.60
CA LEU A 96 -7.28 -3.80 8.37
C LEU A 96 -7.10 -2.36 8.84
N ASP A 97 -5.99 -2.09 9.51
CA ASP A 97 -5.53 -0.72 9.72
C ASP A 97 -4.53 -0.33 8.63
N VAL A 98 -4.72 0.86 8.05
CA VAL A 98 -3.92 1.34 6.92
C VAL A 98 -3.34 2.70 7.31
N THR A 99 -2.02 2.77 7.40
CA THR A 99 -1.28 4.00 7.67
C THR A 99 -0.42 4.34 6.47
N THR A 100 -0.48 5.58 6.00
CA THR A 100 0.28 6.04 4.84
C THR A 100 1.26 7.14 5.22
N LYS A 101 2.45 7.14 4.59
CA LYS A 101 3.46 8.19 4.72
C LYS A 101 3.97 8.60 3.35
N PHE A 102 4.08 9.90 3.13
CA PHE A 102 4.61 10.47 1.90
C PHE A 102 6.04 10.96 2.12
N TYR A 103 6.92 10.62 1.18
CA TYR A 103 8.28 11.14 1.09
C TYR A 103 8.44 11.85 -0.24
N ASN A 104 8.60 13.17 -0.19
CA ASN A 104 8.90 13.97 -1.36
C ASN A 104 10.38 13.79 -1.73
N ALA A 105 10.64 13.35 -2.96
CA ALA A 105 11.99 13.27 -3.51
C ALA A 105 12.32 14.51 -4.34
N GLU A 106 13.59 14.63 -4.72
CA GLU A 106 14.14 15.84 -5.37
C GLU A 106 13.75 15.95 -6.86
N MET A 107 13.34 14.85 -7.50
CA MET A 107 13.00 14.76 -8.94
C MET A 107 11.49 14.82 -9.25
N ASP A 108 10.70 15.59 -8.50
CA ASP A 108 9.22 15.58 -8.53
C ASP A 108 8.57 14.20 -8.26
N GLU A 109 9.37 13.19 -7.91
CA GLU A 109 8.88 11.88 -7.51
C GLU A 109 8.42 11.91 -6.06
N ILE A 110 7.43 11.08 -5.78
CA ILE A 110 6.88 10.95 -4.44
C ILE A 110 6.88 9.47 -4.11
N TYR A 111 7.43 9.13 -2.96
CA TYR A 111 7.37 7.78 -2.45
C TYR A 111 6.23 7.70 -1.43
N LEU A 112 5.32 6.75 -1.64
CA LEU A 112 4.25 6.43 -0.70
C LEU A 112 4.60 5.11 -0.02
N GLU A 113 4.79 5.17 1.30
CA GLU A 113 4.80 3.99 2.16
C GLU A 113 3.37 3.73 2.66
N ALA A 114 2.85 2.54 2.43
CA ALA A 114 1.58 2.07 2.96
C ALA A 114 1.82 0.90 3.90
N GLN A 115 1.59 1.11 5.19
CA GLN A 115 1.62 0.07 6.21
C GLN A 115 0.21 -0.49 6.40
N ILE A 116 0.06 -1.79 6.21
CA ILE A 116 -1.19 -2.52 6.40
C ILE A 116 -1.03 -3.44 7.59
N GLN A 117 -1.87 -3.28 8.61
CA GLN A 117 -1.89 -4.11 9.79
C GLN A 117 -3.18 -4.93 9.87
N ASN A 118 -3.05 -6.23 10.11
CA ASN A 118 -4.21 -7.07 10.42
C ASN A 118 -4.61 -6.85 11.87
N ILE A 119 -5.80 -6.27 12.11
CA ILE A 119 -6.31 -6.01 13.46
C ILE A 119 -7.37 -7.02 13.89
N THR A 120 -7.64 -8.04 13.08
CA THR A 120 -8.55 -9.13 13.41
C THR A 120 -7.84 -10.25 14.19
N THR A 121 -8.61 -11.26 14.59
CA THR A 121 -8.13 -12.45 15.28
C THR A 121 -7.72 -13.59 14.33
N GLY A 122 -8.04 -13.50 13.05
CA GLY A 122 -7.73 -14.51 12.04
C GLY A 122 -6.66 -14.02 11.05
N PRO A 123 -5.90 -14.92 10.41
CA PRO A 123 -4.95 -14.54 9.37
C PRO A 123 -5.67 -14.12 8.09
N PHE A 124 -5.04 -13.20 7.34
CA PHE A 124 -5.47 -12.82 5.99
C PHE A 124 -4.41 -13.18 4.96
N CYS A 125 -4.83 -13.66 3.80
CA CYS A 125 -3.96 -13.75 2.63
C CYS A 125 -4.22 -12.54 1.73
N LEU A 126 -3.25 -11.63 1.60
CA LEU A 126 -3.34 -10.47 0.73
C LEU A 126 -3.20 -10.92 -0.73
N GLU A 127 -4.26 -10.74 -1.51
CA GLU A 127 -4.30 -11.07 -2.95
C GLU A 127 -3.86 -9.88 -3.80
N LYS A 128 -4.23 -8.67 -3.40
CA LYS A 128 -3.95 -7.42 -4.12
C LYS A 128 -3.64 -6.32 -3.12
N VAL A 129 -2.55 -5.59 -3.36
CA VAL A 129 -2.23 -4.34 -2.66
C VAL A 129 -1.66 -3.37 -3.70
N GLU A 130 -2.53 -2.62 -4.35
CA GLU A 130 -2.16 -1.75 -5.46
C GLU A 130 -2.61 -0.32 -5.19
N LEU A 131 -1.82 0.63 -5.68
CA LEU A 131 -2.18 2.04 -5.67
C LEU A 131 -2.73 2.39 -7.07
N ASP A 132 -4.05 2.52 -7.16
CA ASP A 132 -4.74 3.00 -8.36
C ASP A 132 -4.37 4.47 -8.59
N SER A 133 -3.55 4.74 -9.60
CA SER A 133 -3.04 6.07 -9.92
C SER A 133 -4.15 7.02 -10.36
N SER A 134 -4.07 8.30 -9.96
CA SER A 134 -4.91 9.34 -10.56
C SER A 134 -4.48 9.64 -12.01
N GLU A 135 -5.29 10.39 -12.74
CA GLU A 135 -5.02 10.74 -14.15
C GLU A 135 -3.72 11.52 -14.36
N GLN A 136 -3.21 12.18 -13.31
CA GLN A 136 -2.04 13.07 -13.36
C GLN A 136 -0.71 12.36 -13.11
N TYR A 137 -0.76 11.13 -12.60
CA TYR A 137 0.40 10.41 -12.11
C TYR A 137 0.55 9.04 -12.77
N THR A 138 1.79 8.55 -12.79
CA THR A 138 2.12 7.14 -12.98
C THR A 138 2.62 6.58 -11.66
N VAL A 139 2.31 5.31 -11.40
CA VAL A 139 2.67 4.63 -10.16
C VAL A 139 3.48 3.38 -10.51
N THR A 140 4.58 3.18 -9.80
CA THR A 140 5.41 2.00 -9.88
C THR A 140 5.52 1.39 -8.48
N ALA A 141 5.05 0.15 -8.32
CA ALA A 141 5.22 -0.58 -7.07
C ALA A 141 6.68 -1.01 -6.92
N LEU A 142 7.26 -0.77 -5.74
CA LEU A 142 8.65 -1.13 -5.40
C LEU A 142 8.71 -2.37 -4.49
N ASN A 143 7.76 -3.29 -4.68
CA ASN A 143 7.59 -4.49 -3.86
C ASN A 143 8.08 -5.77 -4.58
N THR A 144 8.85 -5.58 -5.65
CA THR A 144 9.39 -6.64 -6.51
C THR A 144 10.87 -6.37 -6.77
N LEU A 145 11.68 -7.40 -6.64
CA LEU A 145 13.10 -7.39 -6.93
C LEU A 145 13.35 -7.34 -8.46
N PRO A 146 14.56 -6.97 -8.92
CA PRO A 146 14.88 -6.91 -10.35
C PRO A 146 14.69 -8.24 -11.11
N ASN A 147 14.76 -9.37 -10.41
CA ASN A 147 14.50 -10.71 -10.95
C ASN A 147 13.01 -11.03 -11.12
N GLY A 148 12.10 -10.11 -10.74
CA GLY A 148 10.65 -10.28 -10.81
C GLY A 148 10.03 -10.95 -9.59
N GLU A 149 10.82 -11.37 -8.60
CA GLU A 149 10.32 -11.97 -7.37
C GLU A 149 9.79 -10.89 -6.41
N SER A 150 8.71 -11.19 -5.69
CA SER A 150 8.24 -10.28 -4.65
C SER A 150 9.23 -10.20 -3.49
N VAL A 151 9.37 -9.01 -2.90
CA VAL A 151 10.11 -8.84 -1.63
C VAL A 151 9.43 -9.54 -0.47
N PHE A 152 8.16 -9.91 -0.63
CA PHE A 152 7.42 -10.74 0.31
C PHE A 152 7.61 -12.21 -0.07
N THR A 153 7.90 -13.05 0.93
CA THR A 153 7.88 -14.51 0.74
C THR A 153 6.54 -14.97 0.17
N SER A 154 6.55 -16.09 -0.56
CA SER A 154 5.42 -16.68 -1.31
C SER A 154 4.11 -16.92 -0.53
N LYS A 155 4.07 -16.63 0.77
CA LYS A 155 2.85 -16.49 1.55
C LYS A 155 2.66 -15.02 1.90
N ASN A 156 1.85 -14.30 1.12
CA ASN A 156 1.29 -12.98 1.47
C ASN A 156 0.30 -13.06 2.65
N MET A 157 0.62 -13.88 3.65
CA MET A 157 -0.24 -14.19 4.79
C MET A 157 0.11 -13.25 5.94
N LEU A 158 -0.80 -12.32 6.20
CA LEU A 158 -0.73 -11.36 7.28
C LEU A 158 -1.38 -11.94 8.54
N GLN A 159 -0.54 -12.35 9.49
CA GLN A 159 -0.99 -12.87 10.79
C GLN A 159 -1.70 -11.79 11.62
N PRO A 160 -2.56 -12.19 12.59
CA PRO A 160 -3.14 -11.25 13.54
C PRO A 160 -2.09 -10.32 14.17
N LYS A 161 -2.39 -9.03 14.26
CA LYS A 161 -1.53 -7.94 14.78
C LYS A 161 -0.26 -7.66 13.98
N ASN A 162 0.09 -8.47 12.98
CA ASN A 162 1.26 -8.23 12.16
C ASN A 162 0.96 -7.14 11.12
N SER A 163 2.02 -6.46 10.70
CA SER A 163 1.95 -5.44 9.67
C SER A 163 2.90 -5.76 8.51
N CYS A 164 2.51 -5.34 7.32
CA CYS A 164 3.32 -5.37 6.12
C CYS A 164 3.45 -3.95 5.57
N GLN A 165 4.61 -3.60 5.01
CA GLN A 165 4.88 -2.29 4.43
C GLN A 165 5.07 -2.43 2.93
N PHE A 166 4.30 -1.64 2.18
CA PHE A 166 4.38 -1.55 0.73
C PHE A 166 4.93 -0.18 0.35
N LEU A 167 5.80 -0.14 -0.65
CA LEU A 167 6.39 1.10 -1.17
C LEU A 167 5.99 1.31 -2.62
N TYR A 168 5.60 2.54 -2.94
CA TYR A 168 5.23 2.96 -4.29
C TYR A 168 6.00 4.21 -4.67
N CYS A 169 6.61 4.23 -5.85
CA CYS A 169 7.14 5.43 -6.49
C CYS A 169 6.04 6.02 -7.39
N ILE A 170 5.78 7.32 -7.23
CA ILE A 170 4.72 8.05 -7.91
C ILE A 170 5.39 9.18 -8.69
N LYS A 171 5.25 9.20 -10.01
CA LYS A 171 5.84 10.23 -10.87
C LYS A 171 4.75 11.00 -11.60
N PRO A 172 4.82 12.33 -11.68
CA PRO A 172 3.88 13.08 -12.51
C PRO A 172 4.06 12.67 -13.97
N LYS A 173 2.96 12.61 -14.72
CA LYS A 173 3.04 12.39 -16.17
C LYS A 173 3.80 13.55 -16.84
N PRO A 174 4.52 13.31 -17.95
CA PRO A 174 5.36 14.33 -18.60
C PRO A 174 4.63 15.64 -18.93
N GLU A 175 3.33 15.58 -19.23
CA GLU A 175 2.48 16.73 -19.54
C GLU A 175 2.24 17.61 -18.32
N ILE A 176 2.13 17.00 -17.14
CA ILE A 176 1.95 17.69 -15.85
C ILE A 176 3.30 18.17 -15.31
N ALA A 177 4.35 17.35 -15.44
CA ALA A 177 5.69 17.64 -14.93
C ALA A 177 6.31 18.92 -15.53
N LYS A 178 5.96 19.25 -16.79
CA LYS A 178 6.48 20.44 -17.49
C LYS A 178 5.86 21.75 -17.00
N ASP A 179 4.66 21.72 -16.43
CA ASP A 179 3.95 22.93 -15.99
C ASP A 179 3.87 22.95 -14.46
N ILE A 180 4.66 23.85 -13.87
CA ILE A 180 4.77 24.05 -12.42
C ILE A 180 3.40 24.36 -11.79
N ASN A 181 2.52 25.10 -12.49
CA ASN A 181 1.20 25.45 -11.97
C ASN A 181 0.28 24.23 -11.94
N LEU A 182 0.28 23.41 -13.00
CA LEU A 182 -0.51 22.17 -13.05
C LEU A 182 -0.01 21.18 -12.00
N LEU A 183 1.30 21.03 -11.85
CA LEU A 183 1.91 20.16 -10.86
C LEU A 183 1.55 20.58 -9.43
N ARG A 184 1.47 21.89 -9.14
CA ARG A 184 1.02 22.42 -7.84
C ARG A 184 -0.46 22.09 -7.53
N MET A 185 -1.30 21.99 -8.56
CA MET A 185 -2.71 21.64 -8.41
C MET A 185 -2.95 20.12 -8.36
N ALA A 186 -1.99 19.33 -8.86
CA ALA A 186 -2.03 17.88 -8.87
C ALA A 186 -1.75 17.28 -7.48
N ASN A 187 -2.68 17.43 -6.54
CA ASN A 187 -2.50 16.92 -5.18
C ASN A 187 -3.02 15.50 -4.99
N ASN A 188 -3.92 15.03 -5.85
CA ASN A 188 -4.49 13.70 -5.76
C ASN A 188 -3.56 12.68 -6.43
N VAL A 189 -2.97 11.77 -5.64
CA VAL A 189 -2.07 10.74 -6.19
C VAL A 189 -2.80 9.47 -6.63
N GLY A 190 -3.98 9.18 -6.05
CA GLY A 190 -4.67 7.93 -6.30
C GLY A 190 -5.39 7.36 -5.08
N LYS A 191 -5.78 6.08 -5.16
CA LYS A 191 -6.44 5.34 -4.07
C LYS A 191 -5.74 4.01 -3.87
N LEU A 192 -5.54 3.60 -2.61
CA LEU A 192 -5.02 2.27 -2.33
C LEU A 192 -6.17 1.26 -2.36
N ASP A 193 -6.03 0.20 -3.15
CA ASP A 193 -6.97 -0.89 -3.32
C ASP A 193 -6.38 -2.19 -2.77
N ILE A 194 -7.00 -2.70 -1.71
CA ILE A 194 -6.53 -3.87 -0.96
C ILE A 194 -7.58 -4.97 -1.07
N VAL A 195 -7.18 -6.15 -1.51
CA VAL A 195 -8.03 -7.35 -1.61
C VAL A 195 -7.36 -8.49 -0.87
N TRP A 196 -8.15 -9.24 -0.10
CA TRP A 196 -7.64 -10.37 0.68
C TRP A 196 -8.63 -11.51 0.76
N ARG A 197 -8.14 -12.65 1.24
CA ARG A 197 -8.97 -13.77 1.73
C ARG A 197 -8.78 -14.02 3.22
N SER A 198 -9.89 -14.30 3.89
CA SER A 198 -9.89 -14.79 5.28
C SER A 198 -9.43 -16.25 5.36
N ASN A 199 -9.27 -16.75 6.58
CA ASN A 199 -8.97 -18.15 6.87
C ASN A 199 -10.05 -19.13 6.36
N LEU A 200 -11.28 -18.67 6.15
CA LEU A 200 -12.38 -19.47 5.57
C LEU A 200 -12.57 -19.20 4.06
N GLY A 201 -11.65 -18.46 3.43
CA GLY A 201 -11.67 -18.19 2.00
C GLY A 201 -12.59 -17.05 1.56
N GLU A 202 -13.24 -16.37 2.51
CA GLU A 202 -14.11 -15.22 2.24
C GLU A 202 -13.27 -14.08 1.69
N LYS A 203 -13.76 -13.45 0.62
CA LYS A 203 -13.06 -12.34 -0.04
C LYS A 203 -13.43 -11.02 0.65
N GLY A 204 -12.42 -10.26 1.06
CA GLY A 204 -12.58 -8.90 1.54
C GLY A 204 -11.93 -7.90 0.60
N ARG A 205 -12.44 -6.67 0.60
CA ARG A 205 -11.87 -5.54 -0.12
C ARG A 205 -11.92 -4.29 0.75
N LEU A 206 -10.89 -3.47 0.66
CA LEU A 206 -10.81 -2.17 1.32
C LEU A 206 -10.15 -1.22 0.34
N GLN A 207 -10.86 -0.15 -0.01
CA GLN A 207 -10.32 0.93 -0.82
C GLN A 207 -10.27 2.20 0.01
N THR A 208 -9.13 2.90 -0.01
CA THR A 208 -9.01 4.17 0.71
C THR A 208 -9.75 5.29 -0.03
N SER A 209 -10.02 6.39 0.68
CA SER A 209 -10.29 7.67 0.02
C SER A 209 -9.08 8.09 -0.85
N PRO A 210 -9.28 9.02 -1.81
CA PRO A 210 -8.18 9.61 -2.56
C PRO A 210 -7.08 10.11 -1.61
N LEU A 211 -5.88 9.59 -1.79
CA LEU A 211 -4.71 9.99 -1.04
C LEU A 211 -4.19 11.30 -1.64
N GLN A 212 -3.95 12.27 -0.76
CA GLN A 212 -3.48 13.59 -1.16
C GLN A 212 -2.07 13.81 -0.65
N ARG A 213 -1.19 14.24 -1.56
CA ARG A 213 0.13 14.74 -1.18
C ARG A 213 0.00 16.17 -0.66
N LEU A 214 0.98 16.61 0.11
CA LEU A 214 1.13 18.02 0.41
C LEU A 214 1.53 18.77 -0.87
N PRO A 215 0.99 19.98 -1.10
CA PRO A 215 1.40 20.83 -2.21
C PRO A 215 2.92 21.06 -2.16
N PHE A 216 3.57 21.02 -3.32
CA PHE A 216 4.98 21.40 -3.42
C PHE A 216 5.09 22.92 -3.31
N GLU A 217 5.83 23.42 -2.33
CA GLU A 217 6.33 24.80 -2.33
C GLU A 217 7.67 24.82 -3.06
N TYR A 218 7.67 25.30 -4.29
CA TYR A 218 8.91 25.61 -4.97
C TYR A 218 9.50 26.89 -4.37
N LYS A 219 10.76 26.80 -3.92
CA LYS A 219 11.60 28.00 -3.72
C LYS A 219 11.96 28.56 -5.08
N ASP A 220 12.46 29.80 -5.13
CA ASP A 220 12.85 30.51 -6.36
C ASP A 220 13.83 29.75 -7.27
N VAL A 221 14.53 28.77 -6.71
CA VAL A 221 15.52 27.93 -7.39
C VAL A 221 15.22 26.47 -7.08
N ARG A 222 15.11 25.65 -8.13
CA ARG A 222 14.85 24.21 -8.04
C ARG A 222 16.06 23.42 -8.54
N LEU A 223 16.57 22.52 -7.71
CA LEU A 223 17.68 21.61 -8.04
C LEU A 223 17.14 20.19 -8.27
N GLU A 224 17.65 19.53 -9.30
CA GLU A 224 17.43 18.12 -9.60
C GLU A 224 18.77 17.42 -9.84
N ILE A 225 18.88 16.16 -9.43
CA ILE A 225 20.03 15.30 -9.74
C ILE A 225 19.63 14.38 -10.89
N ILE A 226 20.19 14.59 -12.08
CA ILE A 226 19.85 13.81 -13.27
C ILE A 226 20.52 12.43 -13.21
N GLU A 227 21.81 12.42 -12.87
CA GLU A 227 22.62 11.19 -12.86
C GLU A 227 23.50 11.17 -11.62
N ALA A 228 23.38 10.11 -10.82
CA ALA A 228 24.24 9.85 -9.68
C ALA A 228 24.29 8.35 -9.39
N LEU A 229 25.45 7.87 -8.96
CA LEU A 229 25.61 6.54 -8.40
C LEU A 229 25.09 6.50 -6.96
N ASN A 230 24.44 5.39 -6.58
CA ASN A 230 23.95 5.19 -5.21
C ASN A 230 25.03 4.61 -4.28
N ILE A 231 26.02 3.91 -4.87
CA ILE A 231 27.14 3.28 -4.17
C ILE A 231 28.43 3.69 -4.89
N VAL A 232 29.45 4.12 -4.13
CA VAL A 232 30.76 4.52 -4.66
C VAL A 232 31.88 4.05 -3.74
N LYS A 233 33.09 3.94 -4.28
CA LYS A 233 34.27 3.59 -3.48
C LYS A 233 34.84 4.79 -2.74
N ILE A 234 35.35 4.53 -1.54
CA ILE A 234 36.16 5.49 -0.81
C ILE A 234 37.43 5.79 -1.60
N GLY A 235 37.85 7.05 -1.63
CA GLY A 235 39.07 7.42 -2.33
C GLY A 235 38.95 7.45 -3.86
N GLU A 236 37.72 7.44 -4.41
CA GLU A 236 37.47 7.61 -5.84
C GLU A 236 36.63 8.88 -6.11
N PRO A 237 36.82 9.55 -7.26
CA PRO A 237 36.02 10.71 -7.62
C PRO A 237 34.55 10.29 -7.87
N PHE A 238 33.64 10.88 -7.10
CA PHE A 238 32.20 10.74 -7.30
C PHE A 238 31.67 11.98 -8.04
N THR A 239 31.36 11.81 -9.32
CA THR A 239 30.75 12.82 -10.17
C THR A 239 29.26 12.57 -10.32
N PHE A 240 28.46 13.61 -10.19
CA PHE A 240 27.01 13.57 -10.43
C PHE A 240 26.55 14.80 -11.21
N LEU A 241 25.50 14.62 -12.03
CA LEU A 241 24.97 15.65 -12.90
C LEU A 241 23.80 16.37 -12.22
N CYS A 242 23.94 17.68 -12.03
CA CYS A 242 22.91 18.54 -11.47
C CYS A 242 22.18 19.30 -12.58
N ARG A 243 20.90 19.57 -12.36
CA ARG A 243 20.09 20.50 -13.16
C ARG A 243 19.45 21.53 -12.26
N ILE A 244 19.66 22.80 -12.58
CA ILE A 244 18.98 23.91 -11.92
C ILE A 244 17.90 24.47 -12.82
N THR A 245 16.75 24.76 -12.24
CA THR A 245 15.61 25.41 -12.89
C THR A 245 15.29 26.70 -12.17
N ASN A 246 15.26 27.81 -12.91
CA ASN A 246 14.78 29.09 -12.39
C ASN A 246 13.25 29.08 -12.39
N THR A 247 12.63 29.04 -11.22
CA THR A 247 11.16 28.98 -11.09
C THR A 247 10.52 30.36 -10.89
N THR A 248 11.31 31.43 -10.98
CA THR A 248 10.81 32.80 -10.87
C THR A 248 10.39 33.37 -12.23
N ASP A 249 9.74 34.54 -12.18
CA ASP A 249 9.34 35.33 -13.34
C ASP A 249 10.47 36.23 -13.89
N ARG A 250 11.69 36.11 -13.36
CA ARG A 250 12.81 37.01 -13.64
C ARG A 250 14.09 36.24 -13.98
N PRO A 251 14.98 36.80 -14.81
CA PRO A 251 16.28 36.21 -15.05
C PRO A 251 17.13 36.25 -13.77
N MET A 252 17.97 35.24 -13.61
CA MET A 252 19.00 35.16 -12.58
C MET A 252 20.37 35.04 -13.24
N ASP A 253 21.43 35.51 -12.59
CA ASP A 253 22.80 35.18 -12.99
C ASP A 253 23.49 34.50 -11.82
N LEU A 254 23.78 33.20 -11.97
CA LEU A 254 24.06 32.32 -10.85
C LEU A 254 25.53 31.96 -10.73
N ILE A 255 26.05 32.07 -9.51
CA ILE A 255 27.31 31.45 -9.07
C ILE A 255 26.97 30.25 -8.21
N VAL A 256 27.58 29.10 -8.51
CA VAL A 256 27.41 27.86 -7.76
C VAL A 256 28.58 27.71 -6.81
N LYS A 257 28.29 27.42 -5.54
CA LYS A 257 29.29 27.13 -4.50
C LYS A 257 28.93 25.85 -3.76
N LEU A 258 29.84 24.89 -3.77
CA LEU A 258 29.83 23.72 -2.89
C LEU A 258 30.99 23.89 -1.89
N PRO A 259 30.76 24.55 -0.75
CA PRO A 259 31.79 24.69 0.26
C PRO A 259 32.06 23.34 0.93
N THR A 260 33.33 22.98 1.07
CA THR A 260 33.77 21.90 1.95
C THR A 260 34.72 22.47 3.00
N VAL A 261 34.47 22.10 4.25
CA VAL A 261 35.39 22.45 5.35
C VAL A 261 36.53 21.46 5.34
N LEU A 262 37.77 21.95 5.36
CA LEU A 262 38.97 21.14 5.57
C LEU A 262 39.03 20.70 7.04
N ASP A 263 38.24 19.71 7.39
CA ASP A 263 38.20 19.06 8.69
C ASP A 263 38.36 17.54 8.49
N PHE A 264 39.10 16.88 9.39
CA PHE A 264 39.18 15.42 9.45
C PHE A 264 37.80 14.76 9.57
N ASN A 265 36.84 15.48 10.15
CA ASN A 265 35.48 14.98 10.26
C ASN A 265 34.61 15.15 9.02
N CYS A 266 35.10 15.89 8.01
CA CYS A 266 34.36 16.12 6.78
C CYS A 266 34.17 14.79 6.02
N PRO A 267 32.95 14.45 5.57
CA PRO A 267 32.68 13.17 4.92
C PRO A 267 33.21 13.10 3.47
N TYR A 268 33.51 14.24 2.85
CA TYR A 268 34.08 14.33 1.51
C TYR A 268 34.95 15.57 1.37
N THR A 269 35.80 15.58 0.35
CA THR A 269 36.58 16.76 -0.08
C THR A 269 36.20 17.15 -1.51
N GLY A 270 36.65 18.32 -1.95
CA GLY A 270 36.26 18.97 -3.20
C GLY A 270 35.39 20.18 -2.91
N SER A 271 36.00 21.36 -2.89
CA SER A 271 35.28 22.64 -2.85
C SER A 271 35.19 23.16 -4.28
N THR A 272 34.03 23.66 -4.66
CA THR A 272 33.79 24.13 -6.02
C THR A 272 33.11 25.49 -5.98
N GLU A 273 33.64 26.45 -6.72
CA GLU A 273 33.02 27.74 -6.99
C GLU A 273 33.18 28.08 -8.47
N PHE A 274 32.08 28.29 -9.18
CA PHE A 274 32.11 28.71 -10.58
C PHE A 274 30.87 29.51 -10.97
N CYS A 275 31.01 30.34 -12.01
CA CYS A 275 29.88 31.01 -12.63
C CYS A 275 29.12 30.03 -13.52
N LEU A 276 27.85 29.78 -13.19
CA LEU A 276 26.91 29.08 -14.06
C LEU A 276 26.35 30.02 -15.15
N GLY A 277 26.35 31.32 -14.86
CA GLY A 277 25.91 32.37 -15.76
C GLY A 277 24.39 32.59 -15.73
N PRO A 278 23.84 33.31 -16.73
CA PRO A 278 22.44 33.71 -16.74
C PRO A 278 21.50 32.52 -16.95
N VAL A 279 20.40 32.46 -16.20
CA VAL A 279 19.30 31.51 -16.33
C VAL A 279 18.01 32.32 -16.40
N ASP A 280 17.40 32.35 -17.58
CA ASP A 280 16.15 33.04 -17.84
C ASP A 280 14.97 32.43 -17.06
N PRO A 281 13.84 33.14 -16.92
CA PRO A 281 12.64 32.60 -16.28
C PRO A 281 12.25 31.25 -16.89
N THR A 282 11.89 30.29 -16.03
CA THR A 282 11.48 28.92 -16.39
C THR A 282 12.50 28.08 -17.17
N GLN A 283 13.70 28.61 -17.40
CA GLN A 283 14.78 27.90 -18.09
C GLN A 283 15.62 27.06 -17.14
N GLN A 284 16.34 26.10 -17.72
CA GLN A 284 17.10 25.08 -17.02
C GLN A 284 18.55 25.09 -17.47
N LYS A 285 19.48 24.80 -16.56
CA LYS A 285 20.90 24.57 -16.88
C LYS A 285 21.42 23.35 -16.14
N GLU A 286 22.22 22.58 -16.85
CA GLU A 286 22.88 21.38 -16.32
C GLU A 286 24.36 21.66 -16.06
N PHE A 287 24.88 21.11 -14.97
CA PHE A 287 26.30 21.22 -14.61
C PHE A 287 26.72 20.01 -13.76
N PRO A 288 27.91 19.45 -13.99
CA PRO A 288 28.44 18.38 -13.16
C PRO A 288 29.03 18.94 -11.86
N LEU A 289 28.96 18.16 -10.79
CA LEU A 289 29.74 18.35 -9.57
C LEU A 289 30.52 17.07 -9.28
N THR A 290 31.75 17.23 -8.81
CA THR A 290 32.61 16.12 -8.42
C THR A 290 33.06 16.34 -6.98
N ILE A 291 32.90 15.31 -6.16
CA ILE A 291 33.46 15.25 -4.81
C ILE A 291 34.31 14.01 -4.66
N PHE A 292 35.08 13.95 -3.57
CA PHE A 292 35.92 12.81 -3.26
C PHE A 292 35.60 12.32 -1.84
N PRO A 293 34.92 11.18 -1.69
CA PRO A 293 34.55 10.64 -0.38
C PRO A 293 35.77 10.26 0.46
N THR A 294 35.75 10.64 1.74
CA THR A 294 36.84 10.40 2.70
C THR A 294 36.43 9.49 3.86
N LYS A 295 35.16 9.06 3.92
CA LYS A 295 34.63 8.18 4.96
C LYS A 295 33.75 7.09 4.35
N LEU A 296 33.67 5.95 5.04
CA LEU A 296 32.74 4.86 4.70
C LEU A 296 31.33 5.14 5.23
N GLY A 297 30.34 4.46 4.64
CA GLY A 297 28.93 4.54 5.02
C GLY A 297 28.17 5.62 4.26
N LEU A 298 27.00 5.99 4.77
CA LEU A 298 26.12 6.95 4.11
C LEU A 298 26.65 8.39 4.25
N ILE A 299 27.09 8.97 3.13
CA ILE A 299 27.57 10.34 3.03
C ILE A 299 26.47 11.23 2.43
N LYS A 300 26.31 12.42 3.01
CA LYS A 300 25.36 13.44 2.56
C LYS A 300 26.11 14.63 2.00
N VAL A 301 25.95 14.90 0.71
CA VAL A 301 26.53 16.06 0.05
C VAL A 301 25.65 17.27 0.32
N SER A 302 26.18 18.24 1.05
CA SER A 302 25.47 19.46 1.44
C SER A 302 26.40 20.43 2.18
N PRO A 303 26.11 21.74 2.19
CA PRO A 303 25.07 22.41 1.40
C PRO A 303 25.56 22.81 0.00
N LEU A 304 24.66 22.87 -0.99
CA LEU A 304 24.93 23.55 -2.26
C LEU A 304 24.32 24.95 -2.23
N ILE A 305 25.13 25.95 -2.57
CA ILE A 305 24.76 27.36 -2.48
C ILE A 305 24.73 27.96 -3.89
N PHE A 306 23.66 28.68 -4.19
CA PHE A 306 23.53 29.50 -5.39
C PHE A 306 23.48 30.97 -4.99
N ILE A 307 24.27 31.81 -5.65
CA ILE A 307 24.26 33.25 -5.45
C ILE A 307 23.81 33.90 -6.73
N ASN A 308 22.69 34.63 -6.67
CA ASN A 308 22.21 35.45 -7.78
C ASN A 308 22.91 36.81 -7.76
N THR A 309 23.81 37.04 -8.70
CA THR A 309 24.63 38.26 -8.79
C THR A 309 23.79 39.50 -9.13
N LEU A 310 22.65 39.33 -9.80
CA LEU A 310 21.77 40.43 -10.21
C LEU A 310 21.07 41.10 -9.01
N LYS A 311 20.69 40.32 -8.01
CA LYS A 311 19.97 40.79 -6.82
C LYS A 311 20.74 40.63 -5.50
N GLN A 312 21.92 40.00 -5.54
CA GLN A 312 22.69 39.62 -4.35
C GLN A 312 21.90 38.73 -3.38
N GLU A 313 21.06 37.85 -3.93
CA GLU A 313 20.27 36.87 -3.18
C GLU A 313 21.01 35.53 -3.12
N GLN A 314 20.93 34.83 -1.99
CA GLN A 314 21.55 33.51 -1.79
C GLN A 314 20.50 32.44 -1.55
N TYR A 315 20.56 31.35 -2.32
CA TYR A 315 19.74 30.16 -2.15
C TYR A 315 20.60 29.01 -1.65
N THR A 316 20.17 28.36 -0.57
CA THR A 316 20.90 27.24 0.03
C THR A 316 20.08 25.96 -0.05
N ILE A 317 20.64 24.95 -0.69
CA ILE A 317 20.08 23.60 -0.81
C ILE A 317 20.76 22.70 0.22
N ALA A 318 19.98 22.28 1.22
CA ALA A 318 20.48 21.52 2.37
C ALA A 318 20.63 20.01 2.12
N LYS A 319 19.99 19.47 1.08
CA LYS A 319 20.07 18.07 0.67
C LYS A 319 20.29 18.07 -0.83
N VAL A 320 21.47 17.61 -1.25
CA VAL A 320 21.90 17.65 -2.67
C VAL A 320 21.93 16.23 -3.22
N VAL A 321 22.69 15.34 -2.59
CA VAL A 321 22.71 13.92 -2.94
C VAL A 321 23.21 13.13 -1.73
N ASN A 322 22.66 11.93 -1.54
CA ASN A 322 23.17 10.98 -0.55
C ASN A 322 23.78 9.79 -1.31
N VAL A 323 24.97 9.37 -0.90
CA VAL A 323 25.70 8.28 -1.54
C VAL A 323 26.24 7.33 -0.47
N PHE A 324 26.13 6.03 -0.70
CA PHE A 324 26.67 5.02 0.21
C PHE A 324 28.10 4.65 -0.19
N VAL A 325 29.05 4.88 0.70
CA VAL A 325 30.47 4.74 0.39
C VAL A 325 31.03 3.47 0.98
N VAL A 326 31.65 2.68 0.11
CA VAL A 326 32.16 1.34 0.40
C VAL A 326 33.67 1.29 0.19
N ASP A 327 34.32 0.33 0.82
CA ASP A 327 35.74 0.03 0.59
C ASP A 327 35.93 -0.90 -0.61
N ASP A 328 35.02 -1.86 -0.80
CA ASP A 328 35.03 -2.83 -1.90
C ASP A 328 33.69 -2.91 -2.66
N ASP A 329 33.73 -3.45 -3.88
CA ASP A 329 32.54 -3.66 -4.71
C ASP A 329 31.72 -4.87 -4.24
N TYR A 330 30.74 -4.60 -3.37
CA TYR A 330 29.79 -5.63 -2.91
C TYR A 330 28.81 -6.13 -4.00
N HIS A 331 28.87 -5.57 -5.21
CA HIS A 331 28.03 -6.00 -6.34
C HIS A 331 28.52 -7.28 -7.01
N GLU A 332 29.80 -7.64 -6.87
CA GLU A 332 30.39 -8.83 -7.49
C GLU A 332 30.58 -9.99 -6.51
N ASP A 333 30.36 -9.77 -5.22
CA ASP A 333 30.60 -10.77 -4.20
C ASP A 333 29.32 -11.57 -3.91
N GLU A 334 29.20 -12.76 -4.52
CA GLU A 334 28.19 -13.78 -4.13
C GLU A 334 28.26 -14.13 -2.62
N ALA A 335 29.27 -13.63 -1.90
CA ALA A 335 29.51 -13.80 -0.49
C ALA A 335 28.81 -12.81 0.46
N PHE A 336 28.02 -11.82 -0.01
CA PHE A 336 27.20 -10.98 0.88
C PHE A 336 25.96 -11.75 1.42
N GLN A 337 26.19 -12.95 1.94
CA GLN A 337 25.20 -13.70 2.71
C GLN A 337 25.21 -13.19 4.15
N MET A 338 24.58 -12.03 4.38
CA MET A 338 24.28 -11.56 5.73
C MET A 338 23.57 -12.67 6.54
N ASN A 339 22.74 -13.48 5.87
CA ASN A 339 22.08 -14.66 6.43
C ASN A 339 23.00 -15.82 6.84
N LYS A 340 24.23 -15.92 6.31
CA LYS A 340 25.19 -16.98 6.67
C LYS A 340 25.81 -16.74 8.05
N PHE A 341 25.90 -15.48 8.47
CA PHE A 341 26.46 -15.07 9.75
C PHE A 341 25.40 -14.81 10.82
N VAL A 342 24.13 -14.67 10.44
CA VAL A 342 23.00 -14.60 11.38
C VAL A 342 22.72 -16.00 11.92
N ARG A 343 23.29 -16.30 13.09
CA ARG A 343 22.92 -17.48 13.88
C ARG A 343 21.77 -17.10 14.80
N TYR A 344 20.57 -17.57 14.49
CA TYR A 344 19.53 -17.67 15.50
C TYR A 344 19.89 -18.87 16.36
N ASP A 345 20.18 -18.64 17.64
CA ASP A 345 20.36 -19.72 18.60
C ASP A 345 19.06 -20.52 18.62
N SER A 346 19.09 -21.71 18.02
CA SER A 346 17.91 -22.56 17.95
C SER A 346 17.70 -23.14 19.34
N ALA A 347 16.62 -22.72 19.99
CA ALA A 347 16.07 -23.42 21.13
C ALA A 347 15.84 -24.88 20.70
N SER A 348 16.63 -25.79 21.29
CA SER A 348 16.42 -27.24 21.41
C SER A 348 15.80 -27.95 20.20
N LYS A 349 16.63 -28.71 19.46
CA LYS A 349 16.17 -29.76 18.55
C LYS A 349 15.08 -30.63 19.23
N PRO A 350 13.91 -30.85 18.61
CA PRO A 350 13.05 -31.95 19.03
C PRO A 350 13.71 -33.26 18.59
N GLN A 351 14.01 -34.14 19.54
CA GLN A 351 14.25 -35.55 19.27
C GLN A 351 12.95 -36.16 18.76
N TYR A 352 12.84 -36.37 17.46
CA TYR A 352 11.88 -37.35 16.94
C TYR A 352 12.52 -38.73 17.11
N GLU A 353 12.16 -39.42 18.19
CA GLU A 353 12.24 -40.88 18.23
C GLU A 353 11.03 -41.44 17.47
N ASP A 354 11.31 -42.39 16.57
CA ASP A 354 10.34 -43.24 15.90
C ASP A 354 9.37 -43.86 16.92
N GLN A 355 8.13 -43.37 16.96
CA GLN A 355 7.00 -44.14 17.47
C GLN A 355 5.91 -44.17 16.41
N SER A 356 5.78 -45.33 15.79
CA SER A 356 4.66 -45.72 14.95
C SER A 356 3.35 -45.61 15.73
N LEU A 357 2.62 -44.51 15.52
CA LEU A 357 1.27 -44.33 16.05
C LEU A 357 0.29 -45.16 15.21
N GLN A 358 -0.16 -46.28 15.77
CA GLN A 358 -1.36 -46.99 15.30
C GLN A 358 -2.60 -46.17 15.67
N LEU A 359 -3.39 -45.82 14.65
CA LEU A 359 -4.72 -45.25 14.79
C LEU A 359 -5.68 -46.31 15.35
N GLN A 360 -6.20 -46.07 16.56
CA GLN A 360 -7.38 -46.77 17.06
C GLN A 360 -8.57 -45.83 16.99
N VAL A 361 -9.54 -46.22 16.17
CA VAL A 361 -10.86 -45.60 16.05
C VAL A 361 -11.68 -45.96 17.29
N VAL A 362 -12.30 -44.95 17.90
CA VAL A 362 -13.54 -45.09 18.69
C VAL A 362 -14.52 -44.04 18.18
#